data_AF-A0A0T1Q7L4-F1
#
_entry.id   AF-A0A0T1Q7L4-F1
#
_cell.length_a   1.000
_cell.length_b   1.000
_cell.length_c   1.000
_cell.angle_alpha   90.00
_cell.angle_beta   90.00
_cell.angle_gamma   90.00
#
_symmetry.space_group_name_H-M   'P 1'
#
loop_
_entity.id
_entity.type
_entity.pdbx_description
1 polymer ?
#
loop_
_entity_poly.entity_id
_entity_poly.type
_entity_poly.pdbx_seq_one_letter_code
_entity_poly.pdbx_strand_id
1 'polypeptide(L)' 'MSERAAPFHCPYCGDEDLRPNEQGHGAWECAACSRAFQLKFLGLLAPGTSGNTPGREQI' A
#
# COMPACT_ATOMS: atom_id res chain seq x y z
N MET A 1 14.39 -1.48 -8.06
CA MET A 1 13.28 -0.52 -7.82
C MET A 1 13.11 -0.40 -6.32
N SER A 2 13.03 0.81 -5.77
CA SER A 2 12.91 1.00 -4.31
C SER A 2 11.56 0.47 -3.85
N GLU A 3 11.58 -0.59 -3.06
CA GLU A 3 10.41 -1.35 -2.56
C GLU A 3 9.66 -0.61 -1.43
N ARG A 4 9.99 0.67 -1.22
CA ARG A 4 9.49 1.51 -0.14
C ARG A 4 8.47 2.50 -0.69
N ALA A 5 7.20 2.09 -0.71
CA ALA A 5 6.11 3.04 -0.87
C ALA A 5 5.99 3.88 0.40
N ALA A 6 6.06 5.20 0.26
CA ALA A 6 5.75 6.12 1.35
C ALA A 6 4.22 6.36 1.38
N PRO A 7 3.57 6.31 2.55
CA PRO A 7 2.23 6.85 2.70
C PRO A 7 2.25 8.37 2.48
N PHE A 8 1.21 8.92 1.88
CA PHE A 8 1.05 10.37 1.72
C PHE A 8 0.30 11.02 2.90
N HIS A 9 -0.61 10.28 3.54
CA HIS A 9 -1.44 10.79 4.65
C HIS A 9 -1.43 9.86 5.86
N CYS A 10 -1.40 10.45 7.05
CA CYS A 10 -1.53 9.71 8.31
C CYS A 10 -2.91 9.05 8.36
N PRO A 11 -3.01 7.72 8.57
CA PRO A 11 -4.29 7.03 8.63
C PRO A 11 -5.16 7.45 9.82
N TYR A 12 -4.59 8.20 10.77
CA TYR A 12 -5.28 8.61 11.99
C TYR A 12 -5.68 10.09 12.07
N CYS A 13 -4.95 11.00 11.44
CA CYS A 13 -5.26 12.43 11.47
C CYS A 13 -5.30 13.13 10.10
N GLY A 14 -4.90 12.44 9.02
CA GLY A 14 -4.89 12.99 7.65
C GLY A 14 -3.70 13.89 7.32
N ASP A 15 -2.84 14.21 8.28
CA ASP A 15 -1.65 15.04 8.09
C ASP A 15 -0.58 14.34 7.21
N GLU A 16 0.28 15.13 6.59
CA GLU A 16 1.30 14.68 5.61
C GLU A 16 2.73 14.66 6.19
N ASP A 17 2.96 15.18 7.41
CA ASP A 17 4.28 15.10 8.09
C ASP A 17 4.52 13.68 8.64
N LEU A 18 4.85 12.78 7.71
CA LEU A 18 5.16 11.37 7.93
C LEU A 18 6.64 11.11 7.78
N ARG A 19 7.24 10.45 8.77
CA ARG A 19 8.67 10.12 8.79
C ARG A 19 8.87 8.62 8.99
N PRO A 20 9.90 8.02 8.37
CA PRO A 20 10.25 6.64 8.65
C PRO A 20 10.69 6.49 10.12
N ASN A 21 10.21 5.46 10.79
CA ASN A 21 10.56 5.16 12.18
C ASN A 21 11.56 4.01 12.25
N GLU A 22 12.46 4.04 13.25
CA GLU A 22 13.56 3.08 13.38
C GLU A 22 13.13 1.69 13.89
N GLN A 23 11.87 1.53 14.33
CA GLN A 23 11.35 0.25 14.84
C GLN A 23 11.31 -0.89 13.80
N GLY A 24 11.47 -0.60 12.50
CA GLY A 24 11.68 -1.64 11.50
C GLY A 24 11.26 -1.28 10.08
N HIS A 25 11.30 -2.28 9.19
CA HIS A 25 10.91 -2.10 7.79
C HIS A 25 9.45 -1.70 7.65
N GLY A 26 9.21 -0.59 6.95
CA GLY A 26 7.87 -0.07 6.73
C GLY A 26 7.26 0.60 7.96
N ALA A 27 8.02 0.86 9.03
CA ALA A 27 7.56 1.64 10.16
C ALA A 27 7.57 3.14 9.84
N TRP A 28 6.51 3.83 10.24
CA TRP A 28 6.27 5.25 10.02
C TRP A 28 5.72 5.90 11.28
N GLU A 29 6.02 7.18 11.45
CA GLU A 29 5.44 8.03 12.50
C GLU A 29 4.90 9.32 11.90
N CYS A 30 3.82 9.83 12.51
CA CYS A 30 3.27 11.14 12.17
C CYS A 30 3.69 12.17 13.21
N ALA A 31 4.34 13.25 12.78
CA ALA A 31 4.80 14.30 13.69
C ALA A 31 3.62 15.10 14.28
N ALA A 32 2.53 15.27 13.54
CA ALA A 32 1.38 16.07 13.98
C ALA A 32 0.57 15.43 15.11
N CYS A 33 0.42 14.10 15.12
CA CYS A 33 -0.36 13.38 16.13
C CYS A 33 0.44 12.37 16.97
N SER A 34 1.75 12.28 16.75
CA SER A 34 2.71 11.42 17.47
C SER A 34 2.36 9.92 17.47
N ARG A 35 1.64 9.45 16.45
CA ARG A 35 1.29 8.02 16.28
C ARG A 35 2.27 7.34 15.34
N ALA A 36 2.70 6.13 15.72
CA ALA A 36 3.50 5.24 14.89
C ALA A 36 2.65 4.08 14.36
N PHE A 37 2.96 3.62 13.15
CA PHE A 37 2.29 2.52 12.46
C PHE A 37 3.24 1.81 11.48
N GLN A 38 2.87 0.62 11.00
CA GLN A 38 3.68 -0.15 10.05
C GLN A 38 2.88 -0.48 8.79
N LEU A 39 3.51 -0.32 7.63
CA LEU A 39 2.97 -0.72 6.33
C LEU A 39 3.62 -2.02 5.86
N LYS A 40 2.80 -2.85 5.20
CA LYS A 40 3.25 -4.11 4.59
C LYS A 40 2.66 -4.23 3.19
N PHE A 41 3.53 -4.40 2.20
CA PHE A 41 3.10 -4.79 0.85
C PHE A 41 2.68 -6.26 0.87
N LEU A 42 1.46 -6.55 0.44
CA LEU A 42 0.89 -7.90 0.43
C LEU A 42 1.00 -8.61 -0.93
N GLY A 43 1.39 -7.89 -1.98
CA GLY A 43 1.33 -8.37 -3.36
C GLY A 43 0.18 -7.76 -4.16
N LEU A 44 0.05 -8.16 -5.42
CA LEU A 44 -1.07 -7.79 -6.28
C LEU A 44 -2.22 -8.75 -6.02
N LEU A 45 -3.38 -8.24 -5.58
CA LEU A 45 -4.53 -9.06 -5.17
C LEU A 45 -5.41 -9.55 -6.34
N ALA A 46 -5.19 -9.07 -7.55
CA ALA A 46 -5.90 -9.54 -8.74
C ALA A 46 -5.00 -10.46 -9.57
N PRO A 47 -5.43 -11.69 -9.92
CA PRO A 47 -4.83 -12.38 -11.05
C PRO A 47 -5.09 -11.51 -12.28
N GLY A 48 -4.04 -11.18 -13.04
CA GLY A 48 -4.20 -10.52 -14.33
C GLY A 48 -5.27 -11.26 -15.12
N THR A 49 -6.21 -10.52 -15.73
CA THR A 49 -7.32 -11.07 -16.50
C THR A 49 -6.76 -11.99 -17.59
N SER A 50 -6.63 -13.28 -17.29
CA SER A 50 -6.34 -14.28 -18.30
C SER A 50 -7.64 -14.42 -19.08
N GLY A 51 -7.75 -13.65 -20.16
CA GLY A 51 -8.83 -13.75 -21.13
C GLY A 51 -8.78 -15.13 -21.78
N ASN A 52 -9.33 -16.13 -21.11
CA ASN A 52 -9.78 -17.33 -21.76
C ASN A 52 -11.30 -17.18 -21.95
N THR A 53 -11.67 -16.55 -23.06
CA THR A 53 -13.03 -16.66 -23.59
C THR A 53 -13.06 -17.93 -24.42
N PRO A 54 -13.65 -19.06 -23.95
CA PRO A 54 -14.03 -20.12 -24.88
C PRO A 54 -15.18 -19.58 -25.73
N GLY A 55 -15.08 -19.82 -27.04
CA GLY A 55 -15.90 -19.20 -28.07
C GLY A 55 -17.39 -19.16 -27.77
N ARG A 56 -17.97 -17.98 -28.03
CA ARG A 56 -19.39 -17.86 -28.34
C ARG A 56 -19.62 -18.51 -29.71
N GLU A 57 -20.19 -19.72 -29.72
CA GLU A 57 -20.86 -20.24 -30.92
C GLU A 57 -22.11 -19.38 -31.11
N GLN A 58 -22.13 -18.60 -32.19
CA GLN A 58 -23.27 -17.77 -32.56
C GLN A 58 -24.22 -18.67 -33.36
N ILE A 59 -25.31 -19.08 -32.71
CA ILE A 59 -26.52 -19.61 -33.37
C ILE A 59 -27.22 -18.54 -34.21
#